data_AF-A0A959AXF1-F1
#
_entry.id   AF-A0A959AXF1-F1
#
_cell.length_a   1.000
_cell.length_b   1.000
_cell.length_c   1.000
_cell.angle_alpha   90.00
_cell.angle_beta   90.00
_cell.angle_gamma   90.00
#
_symmetry.space_group_name_H-M   'P 1'
#
loop_
_entity.id
_entity.type
_entity.pdbx_description
1 polymer ?
#
loop_
_entity_poly.entity_id
_entity_poly.type
_entity_poly.pdbx_seq_one_letter_code
_entity_poly.pdbx_strand_id
1 'polypeptide(L)'
;RVRPLRQAWYDYHRQGLDVSASDIATGRAIIAAALEQVREVDQAYPNSMIIQLFTDTKSQEILEIFKRGTPQEQNSVVQIMTRIDASNASKYREIK
;
A
#
# COMPACT_ATOMS: atom_id res chain seq x y z
N ARG A 1 18.87 -7.47 -1.73
CA ARG A 1 18.26 -7.14 -0.41
C ARG A 1 16.92 -6.46 -0.64
N VAL A 2 16.85 -5.21 -1.11
CA VAL A 2 15.58 -4.50 -1.37
C VAL A 2 15.00 -4.66 -2.80
N ARG A 3 15.36 -5.74 -3.52
CA ARG A 3 14.79 -6.00 -4.87
C ARG A 3 13.26 -6.12 -4.84
N PRO A 4 12.65 -6.80 -3.85
CA PRO A 4 11.19 -6.92 -3.78
C PRO A 4 10.49 -5.56 -3.63
N LEU A 5 11.07 -4.63 -2.87
CA LEU A 5 10.50 -3.28 -2.74
C LEU A 5 10.49 -2.50 -4.05
N ARG A 6 11.55 -2.64 -4.86
CA ARG A 6 11.57 -2.03 -6.20
C ARG A 6 10.53 -2.64 -7.13
N GLN A 7 10.27 -3.95 -6.99
CA GLN A 7 9.20 -4.60 -7.74
C GLN A 7 7.83 -4.08 -7.28
N ALA A 8 7.59 -4.02 -5.97
CA ALA A 8 6.38 -3.45 -5.40
C ALA A 8 6.15 -2.00 -5.87
N TRP A 9 7.19 -1.18 -5.94
CA TRP A 9 7.11 0.18 -6.50
C TRP A 9 6.72 0.18 -7.97
N TYR A 10 7.32 -0.71 -8.78
CA TYR A 10 6.98 -0.83 -10.19
C TYR A 10 5.53 -1.27 -10.38
N ASP A 11 5.12 -2.34 -9.69
CA ASP A 11 3.78 -2.92 -9.80
C ASP A 11 2.74 -1.90 -9.33
N TYR A 12 2.99 -1.21 -8.21
CA TYR A 12 2.11 -0.17 -7.68
C TYR A 12 1.85 0.94 -8.72
N HIS A 13 2.90 1.49 -9.33
CA HIS A 13 2.75 2.63 -10.24
C HIS A 13 2.34 2.20 -11.64
N ARG A 14 3.12 1.30 -12.25
CA ARG A 14 2.96 0.95 -13.67
C ARG A 14 1.80 0.00 -13.91
N GLN A 15 1.51 -0.90 -12.97
CA GLN A 15 0.43 -1.87 -13.14
C GLN A 15 -0.79 -1.49 -12.30
N GLY A 16 -0.62 -0.88 -11.14
CA GLY A 16 -1.70 -0.43 -10.29
C GLY A 16 -2.36 0.82 -10.83
N LEU A 17 -1.63 1.94 -10.89
CA LEU A 17 -2.19 3.22 -11.28
C LEU A 17 -2.56 3.30 -12.77
N ASP A 18 -1.71 2.80 -13.67
CA ASP A 18 -2.02 2.85 -15.11
C ASP A 18 -3.23 1.96 -15.48
N VAL A 19 -3.36 0.76 -14.87
CA VAL A 19 -4.54 -0.10 -15.11
C VAL A 19 -5.78 0.50 -14.46
N SER A 20 -5.64 1.21 -13.34
CA SER A 20 -6.77 1.89 -12.68
C SER A 20 -7.49 2.89 -13.59
N ALA A 21 -6.82 3.44 -14.60
CA ALA A 21 -7.46 4.32 -15.58
C ALA A 21 -8.50 3.59 -16.46
N SER A 22 -8.32 2.29 -16.68
CA SER A 22 -9.23 1.45 -17.49
C SER A 22 -10.15 0.60 -16.61
N ASP A 23 -9.60 -0.01 -15.56
CA ASP A 23 -10.31 -0.84 -14.60
C ASP A 23 -9.79 -0.58 -13.18
N ILE A 24 -10.56 0.21 -12.44
CA ILE A 24 -10.25 0.60 -11.07
C ILE A 24 -10.22 -0.62 -10.13
N ALA A 25 -11.09 -1.61 -10.34
CA ALA A 25 -11.15 -2.78 -9.44
C ALA A 25 -9.89 -3.63 -9.58
N THR A 26 -9.49 -3.92 -10.82
CA THR A 26 -8.23 -4.63 -11.10
C THR A 26 -7.02 -3.83 -10.60
N GLY A 27 -7.01 -2.52 -10.84
CA GLY A 27 -5.95 -1.63 -10.35
C GLY A 27 -5.80 -1.65 -8.83
N ARG A 28 -6.91 -1.58 -8.07
CA ARG A 28 -6.89 -1.70 -6.60
C ARG A 28 -6.37 -3.07 -6.13
N ALA A 29 -6.75 -4.15 -6.81
CA ALA A 29 -6.25 -5.48 -6.48
C ALA A 29 -4.72 -5.60 -6.65
N ILE A 30 -4.18 -5.04 -7.75
CA ILE A 30 -2.73 -4.98 -8.00
C ILE A 30 -2.04 -4.13 -6.94
N ILE A 31 -2.60 -2.96 -6.60
CA ILE A 31 -2.06 -2.09 -5.56
C ILE A 31 -2.04 -2.81 -4.21
N ALA A 32 -3.11 -3.51 -3.84
CA ALA A 32 -3.18 -4.26 -2.59
C ALA A 32 -2.11 -5.37 -2.54
N ALA A 33 -1.88 -6.08 -3.65
CA ALA A 33 -0.81 -7.07 -3.77
C ALA A 33 0.59 -6.43 -3.65
N ALA A 34 0.80 -5.25 -4.23
CA ALA A 34 2.05 -4.52 -4.08
C ALA A 34 2.29 -4.08 -2.62
N LEU A 35 1.25 -3.63 -1.91
CA LEU A 35 1.34 -3.29 -0.48
C LEU A 35 1.69 -4.51 0.39
N GLU A 36 1.19 -5.67 0.03
CA GLU A 36 1.54 -6.92 0.71
C GLU A 36 3.05 -7.24 0.52
N GLN A 37 3.60 -7.04 -0.67
CA GLN A 37 5.05 -7.16 -0.88
C GLN A 37 5.85 -6.14 -0.05
N VAL A 38 5.35 -4.90 0.10
CA VAL A 38 5.99 -3.90 0.98
C VAL A 38 5.99 -4.39 2.43
N ARG A 39 4.89 -5.00 2.90
CA ARG A 39 4.80 -5.61 4.23
C ARG A 39 5.81 -6.73 4.43
N GLU A 40 6.00 -7.59 3.45
CA GLU A 40 7.00 -8.66 3.51
C GLU A 40 8.43 -8.10 3.62
N VAL A 41 8.72 -7.02 2.90
CA VAL A 41 10.02 -6.33 2.99
C VAL A 41 10.21 -5.70 4.37
N ASP A 42 9.19 -5.07 4.93
CA ASP A 42 9.24 -4.53 6.29
C ASP A 42 9.46 -5.63 7.34
N GLN A 43 8.82 -6.79 7.20
CA GLN A 43 9.07 -7.95 8.08
C GLN A 43 10.51 -8.45 7.98
N ALA A 44 11.10 -8.48 6.78
CA ALA A 44 12.48 -8.90 6.58
C ALA A 44 13.50 -7.85 7.04
N TYR A 45 13.15 -6.56 6.94
CA TYR A 45 14.01 -5.41 7.24
C TYR A 45 13.24 -4.32 8.01
N PRO A 46 12.91 -4.58 9.29
CA PRO A 46 12.13 -3.65 10.09
C PRO A 46 12.90 -2.35 10.33
N ASN A 47 12.17 -1.23 10.50
CA ASN A 47 12.72 0.11 10.71
C ASN A 47 13.66 0.59 9.58
N SER A 48 13.50 0.07 8.37
CA SER A 48 14.29 0.53 7.24
C SER A 48 13.79 1.89 6.73
N MET A 49 14.72 2.80 6.48
CA MET A 49 14.43 4.15 5.97
C MET A 49 13.61 4.12 4.67
N ILE A 50 13.81 3.10 3.84
CA ILE A 50 13.14 3.01 2.52
C ILE A 50 11.64 2.67 2.64
N ILE A 51 11.25 1.92 3.68
CA ILE A 51 9.84 1.65 3.98
C ILE A 51 9.19 2.90 4.55
N GLN A 52 9.86 3.60 5.48
CA GLN A 52 9.39 4.88 6.01
C GLN A 52 9.16 5.91 4.90
N LEU A 53 10.12 6.04 3.98
CA LEU A 53 9.98 6.93 2.82
C LEU A 53 8.77 6.56 1.95
N PHE A 54 8.50 5.27 1.75
CA PHE A 54 7.35 4.82 0.98
C PHE A 54 6.03 5.17 1.70
N THR A 55 5.92 4.88 3.00
CA THR A 55 4.70 5.16 3.77
C THR A 55 4.44 6.66 3.87
N ASP A 56 5.47 7.47 4.10
CA ASP A 56 5.33 8.93 4.20
C ASP A 56 4.84 9.54 2.89
N THR A 57 5.38 9.07 1.76
CA THR A 57 5.06 9.65 0.44
C THR A 57 3.75 9.11 -0.14
N LYS A 58 3.39 7.84 0.13
CA LYS A 58 2.26 7.17 -0.52
C LYS A 58 1.06 6.90 0.37
N SER A 59 1.17 7.07 1.69
CA SER A 59 0.03 6.86 2.61
C SER A 59 -1.22 7.63 2.18
N GLN A 60 -1.10 8.91 1.84
CA GLN A 60 -2.26 9.74 1.47
C GLN A 60 -2.93 9.23 0.19
N GLU A 61 -2.14 8.86 -0.82
CA GLU A 61 -2.64 8.34 -2.09
C GLU A 61 -3.39 7.01 -1.89
N ILE A 62 -2.81 6.10 -1.10
CA ILE A 62 -3.42 4.81 -0.74
C ILE A 62 -4.77 5.04 -0.04
N LEU A 63 -4.83 5.97 0.91
CA LEU A 63 -6.09 6.28 1.60
C LEU A 63 -7.18 6.70 0.61
N GLU A 64 -6.89 7.64 -0.28
CA GLU A 64 -7.89 8.14 -1.24
C GLU A 64 -8.34 7.08 -2.24
N ILE A 65 -7.42 6.21 -2.69
CA ILE A 65 -7.75 5.10 -3.59
C ILE A 65 -8.71 4.11 -2.92
N PHE A 66 -8.45 3.73 -1.67
CA PHE A 66 -9.22 2.69 -0.98
C PHE A 66 -10.46 3.21 -0.25
N LYS A 67 -10.62 4.52 -0.05
CA LYS A 67 -11.90 5.12 0.39
C LYS A 67 -13.08 4.72 -0.50
N ARG A 68 -12.85 4.51 -1.80
CA ARG A 68 -13.87 4.05 -2.77
C ARG A 68 -13.83 2.54 -3.03
N GLY A 69 -13.02 1.80 -2.28
CA GLY A 69 -12.95 0.35 -2.33
C GLY A 69 -14.07 -0.34 -1.57
N THR A 70 -14.16 -1.65 -1.71
CA THR A 70 -15.07 -2.49 -0.92
C THR A 70 -14.63 -2.54 0.54
N PRO A 71 -15.53 -2.83 1.49
CA PRO A 71 -15.16 -2.98 2.91
C PRO A 71 -14.06 -4.01 3.15
N GLN A 72 -13.99 -5.05 2.31
CA GLN A 72 -12.94 -6.07 2.40
C GLN A 72 -11.57 -5.52 2.00
N GLU A 73 -11.48 -4.78 0.88
CA GLU A 73 -10.26 -4.12 0.43
C GLU A 73 -9.77 -3.10 1.48
N GLN A 74 -10.69 -2.29 2.00
CA GLN A 74 -10.40 -1.30 3.05
C GLN A 74 -9.79 -1.96 4.29
N ASN A 75 -10.43 -3.02 4.83
CA ASN A 75 -9.92 -3.71 6.01
C ASN A 75 -8.52 -4.31 5.78
N SER A 76 -8.28 -4.89 4.60
CA SER A 76 -6.98 -5.46 4.25
C SER A 76 -5.88 -4.39 4.20
N VAL A 77 -6.14 -3.27 3.52
CA VAL A 77 -5.18 -2.18 3.40
C VAL A 77 -4.93 -1.50 4.75
N VAL A 78 -5.97 -1.27 5.55
CA VAL A 78 -5.82 -0.71 6.90
C VAL A 78 -4.95 -1.62 7.77
N GLN A 79 -5.13 -2.94 7.69
CA GLN A 79 -4.32 -3.90 8.43
C GLN A 79 -2.84 -3.86 8.00
N ILE A 80 -2.57 -3.77 6.70
CA ILE A 80 -1.20 -3.67 6.17
C ILE A 80 -0.56 -2.35 6.60
N MET A 81 -1.22 -1.22 6.33
CA MET A 81 -0.69 0.12 6.59
C MET A 81 -0.47 0.38 8.08
N THR A 82 -1.38 -0.07 8.96
CA THR A 82 -1.22 0.05 10.42
C THR A 82 -0.04 -0.77 10.95
N ARG A 83 0.34 -1.84 10.25
CA ARG A 83 1.47 -2.68 10.64
C ARG A 83 2.81 -2.08 10.23
N ILE A 84 2.91 -1.55 9.02
CA ILE A 84 4.15 -0.94 8.50
C ILE A 84 4.36 0.49 9.02
N ASP A 85 3.29 1.20 9.36
CA ASP A 85 3.31 2.58 9.85
C ASP A 85 2.39 2.72 11.07
N ALA A 86 2.85 2.14 12.18
CA ALA A 86 2.10 2.15 13.44
C ALA A 86 1.91 3.56 14.02
N SER A 87 2.83 4.49 13.75
CA SER A 87 2.78 5.87 14.22
C SER A 87 1.59 6.63 13.65
N ASN A 88 1.21 6.35 12.40
CA ASN A 88 0.05 6.96 11.74
C ASN A 88 -1.18 6.03 11.71
N ALA A 89 -1.26 5.04 12.61
CA ALA A 89 -2.38 4.09 12.67
C ALA A 89 -3.77 4.75 12.71
N SER A 90 -3.90 5.90 13.37
CA SER A 90 -5.16 6.66 13.43
C SER A 90 -5.61 7.11 12.03
N LYS A 91 -4.68 7.58 11.20
CA LYS A 91 -4.92 8.06 9.82
C LYS A 91 -5.55 6.96 8.95
N TYR A 92 -5.10 5.72 9.10
CA TYR A 92 -5.61 4.59 8.31
C TYR A 92 -6.99 4.14 8.77
N ARG A 93 -7.34 4.33 10.04
CA ARG A 93 -8.67 3.96 10.56
C ARG A 93 -9.78 4.86 10.02
N GLU A 94 -9.45 6.04 9.50
CA GLU A 94 -10.39 6.98 8.87
C GLU A 94 -10.85 6.54 7.46
N ILE A 95 -10.32 5.44 6.91
CA ILE A 95 -10.82 4.87 5.65
C ILE A 95 -12.24 4.31 5.83
N LYS A 96 -12.58 3.86 7.04
CA LYS A 96 -13.87 3.25 7.37
C LYS A 96 -15.02 4.24 7.38
#